data_AF-A0A8J6ZKF4-F1
#
_entry.id   AF-A0A8J6ZKF4-F1
#
_cell.length_a   1.000
_cell.length_b   1.000
_cell.length_c   1.000
_cell.angle_alpha   90.00
_cell.angle_beta   90.00
_cell.angle_gamma   90.00
#
_symmetry.space_group_name_H-M   'P 1'
#
loop_
_entity.id
_entity.type
_entity.pdbx_description
1 polymer ?
#
loop_
_entity_poly.entity_id
_entity_poly.type
_entity_poly.pdbx_seq_one_letter_code
_entity_poly.pdbx_strand_id
1 'polypeptide(L)' 'MLDSTLKELEADDLIKRKEYNQLPLKVEYSLTKRGKSLIPLLDGLCAWGEKHKS' A
#
# COMPACT_ATOMS: atom_id res chain seq x y z
N MET A 1 10.49 11.56 -1.82
CA MET A 1 10.77 10.17 -1.41
C MET A 1 9.50 9.42 -0.95
N LEU A 2 8.60 9.98 -0.12
CA LEU A 2 7.30 9.32 0.18
C LEU A 2 6.22 9.60 -0.88
N ASP A 3 6.17 10.83 -1.39
CA ASP A 3 5.17 11.28 -2.36
C ASP A 3 5.27 10.54 -3.70
N SER A 4 6.49 10.23 -4.13
CA SER A 4 6.78 9.51 -5.38
C SER A 4 6.30 8.06 -5.32
N THR A 5 6.59 7.36 -4.22
CA THR A 5 6.16 5.96 -4.04
C THR A 5 4.64 5.84 -3.94
N LEU A 6 3.95 6.78 -3.27
CA LEU A 6 2.49 6.77 -3.24
C LEU A 6 1.89 7.02 -4.63
N LYS A 7 2.48 7.92 -5.42
CA LYS A 7 2.05 8.17 -6.81
C LYS A 7 2.25 6.95 -7.71
N GLU A 8 3.36 6.24 -7.57
CA GLU A 8 3.62 4.99 -8.31
C GLU A 8 2.62 3.89 -7.91
N LEU A 9 2.42 3.67 -6.61
CA LEU A 9 1.44 2.69 -6.12
C LEU A 9 -0.01 3.04 -6.51
N GLU A 10 -0.33 4.33 -6.64
CA GLU A 10 -1.63 4.79 -7.15
C GLU A 10 -1.74 4.53 -8.66
N ALA A 11 -0.68 4.81 -9.43
CA ALA A 11 -0.62 4.51 -10.87
C ALA A 11 -0.74 3.01 -11.18
N ASP A 12 -0.20 2.17 -10.30
CA ASP A 12 -0.30 0.70 -10.40
C ASP A 12 -1.64 0.12 -9.90
N ASP A 13 -2.60 0.97 -9.53
CA ASP A 13 -3.89 0.59 -8.94
C ASP A 13 -3.73 -0.29 -7.68
N LEU A 14 -2.68 -0.07 -6.89
CA LEU A 14 -2.44 -0.79 -5.63
C LEU A 14 -3.00 -0.03 -4.42
N ILE A 15 -2.93 1.30 -4.46
CA ILE A 15 -3.52 2.17 -3.44
C ILE A 15 -4.50 3.15 -4.08
N LYS A 16 -5.53 3.51 -3.32
CA LYS A 16 -6.50 4.54 -3.65
C LYS A 16 -6.33 5.71 -2.70
N ARG A 17 -6.21 6.90 -3.26
CA ARG A 17 -6.25 8.16 -2.53
C ARG A 17 -7.70 8.64 -2.41
N LYS A 18 -8.10 9.04 -1.20
CA LYS A 18 -9.41 9.64 -0.92
C LYS A 18 -9.22 10.94 -0.16
N GLU A 19 -9.65 12.03 -0.78
CA GLU A 19 -9.65 13.36 -0.18
C GLU A 19 -11.00 13.62 0.46
N TYR A 20 -10.98 14.13 1.69
CA TYR A 20 -12.18 14.56 2.40
C TYR A 20 -12.16 16.08 2.49
N ASN A 21 -13.08 16.72 1.77
CA ASN A 21 -13.29 18.17 1.79
C ASN A 21 -14.04 18.60 3.06
N GLN A 22 -13.45 18.32 4.22
CA GLN A 22 -13.90 18.78 5.53
C GLN A 22 -12.79 19.62 6.18
N LEU A 23 -13.14 20.41 7.20
CA LEU A 23 -12.15 21.06 8.06
C LEU A 23 -11.94 20.17 9.30
N PRO A 24 -10.72 19.69 9.58
CA PRO A 24 -9.47 19.83 8.83
C PRO A 24 -9.41 18.97 7.56
N LEU A 25 -8.68 19.44 6.53
CA LEU A 25 -8.48 18.72 5.27
C LEU A 25 -7.79 17.37 5.57
N LYS A 26 -8.45 16.27 5.20
CA LYS A 26 -7.95 14.92 5.46
C LYS A 26 -7.73 14.19 4.14
N VAL A 27 -6.57 13.58 3.98
CA VAL A 27 -6.25 12.66 2.88
C VAL A 27 -6.03 11.28 3.48
N GLU A 28 -6.77 10.29 2.98
CA GLU A 28 -6.58 8.88 3.35
C GLU A 28 -6.10 8.09 2.14
N TYR A 29 -5.15 7.21 2.38
CA TYR A 29 -4.71 6.21 1.42
C TYR A 29 -5.21 4.84 1.88
N SER A 30 -5.73 4.03 0.96
CA SER A 30 -6.25 2.71 1.26
C SER A 30 -5.86 1.71 0.17
N LEU A 31 -5.61 0.45 0.54
CA LEU A 31 -5.34 -0.59 -0.46
C LEU A 31 -6.57 -0.86 -1.32
N THR A 32 -6.35 -0.95 -2.63
CA THR A 32 -7.36 -1.40 -3.59
C THR A 32 -7.58 -2.92 -3.46
N LYS A 33 -8.53 -3.48 -4.23
CA LYS A 33 -8.69 -4.94 -4.30
C LYS A 33 -7.41 -5.62 -4.81
N ARG A 34 -6.74 -5.02 -5.80
CA ARG A 34 -5.46 -5.49 -6.33
C ARG A 34 -4.35 -5.38 -5.29
N GLY A 35 -4.24 -4.24 -4.61
CA GLY A 35 -3.30 -4.07 -3.49
C GLY A 35 -3.47 -5.10 -2.39
N LYS A 36 -4.71 -5.44 -2.03
CA LYS A 36 -5.00 -6.49 -1.04
C LYS A 36 -4.61 -7.89 -1.50
N SER A 37 -4.67 -8.18 -2.81
CA SER A 37 -4.26 -9.49 -3.34
C SER A 37 -2.75 -9.74 -3.23
N LEU A 38 -1.94 -8.69 -3.05
CA LEU A 38 -0.49 -8.80 -2.81
C LEU A 38 -0.14 -9.16 -1.36
N ILE A 39 -1.02 -8.89 -0.39
CA ILE A 39 -0.79 -9.20 1.03
C ILE A 39 -0.34 -10.65 1.24
N PRO A 40 -1.07 -11.69 0.77
CA PRO A 40 -0.64 -13.08 1.01
C PRO A 40 0.71 -13.43 0.36
N LEU A 41 1.10 -12.76 -0.73
CA LEU A 41 2.40 -12.95 -1.36
C LEU A 41 3.51 -12.33 -0.51
N LEU A 42 3.28 -11.12 0.00
CA LEU A 42 4.20 -10.44 0.91
C LEU A 42 4.35 -11.21 2.22
N ASP A 43 3.26 -11.74 2.77
CA ASP A 43 3.29 -12.59 3.96
C ASP A 43 4.12 -13.85 3.72
N GLY A 44 3.98 -14.48 2.54
CA GLY A 44 4.80 -15.62 2.14
C GLY A 44 6.28 -15.28 2.01
N LEU A 45 6.61 -14.11 1.46
CA LEU A 45 7.98 -13.60 1.38
C LEU A 45 8.56 -13.30 2.77
N CYS A 46 7.77 -12.70 3.66
CA CYS A 46 8.16 -12.46 5.05
C CYS A 46 8.43 -13.77 5.79
N ALA A 47 7.51 -14.73 5.73
CA ALA A 47 7.68 -16.04 6.35
C ALA A 47 8.90 -16.79 5.81
N TRP A 48 9.15 -16.71 4.49
CA TRP A 48 10.38 -17.24 3.91
C TRP A 48 11.61 -16.54 4.45
N GLY A 49 11.61 -15.20 4.50
CA GLY A 49 12.72 -14.40 5.00
C GLY A 49 13.03 -14.64 6.47
N GLU A 50 12.00 -14.84 7.30
CA GLU A 50 12.17 -15.23 8.71
C GLU A 50 12.77 -16.62 8.84
N LYS A 51 12.32 -17.57 8.02
CA LYS A 51 12.86 -18.94 8.01
C LYS A 51 14.33 -19.01 7.58
N HIS A 52 14.80 -18.06 6.78
CA HIS A 52 16.16 -18.03 6.22
C HIS A 52 17.02 -16.88 6.75
N LYS A 53 16.56 -16.18 7.79
CA LYS A 53 17.39 -15.23 8.54
C LYS A 53 18.40 -16.01 9.37
N SER A 54 19.57 -16.23 8.77
CA SER A 54 20.76 -16.74 9.45
C SER A 54 21.48 -15.64 10.22
#